data_AF-X0XTC8-F1
#
_entry.id   AF-X0XTC8-F1
#
_cell.length_a   1.000
_cell.length_b   1.000
_cell.length_c   1.000
_cell.angle_alpha   90.00
_cell.angle_beta   90.00
_cell.angle_gamma   90.00
#
_symmetry.space_group_name_H-M   'P 1'
#
loop_
_entity.id
_entity.type
_entity.pdbx_description
1 polymer ?
#
loop_
_entity_poly.entity_id
_entity_poly.type
_entity_poly.pdbx_seq_one_letter_code
_entity_poly.pdbx_strand_id
1 'polypeptide(L)'
;DLESKRFNTEEFFASRTVSFATDSVDWWTIDNYKGTSYVVTTKEVAAGDADKRLFKGHDTINIPLALANRKEGLNAVETAVKAVASVADDVINFFGGNSRLADKVTARVGMLKTSDNVHTVPKLVYMVGGKIPSNNREVFSAKSLYNNYINEKSFVANNFGNQYELHDSVSPVPFGFENFLELNTSNVFQTWDDRTGKVDSFKWNMGRDFAEMNFRIKNIYTKNLEEVTVEPE
;
A
#
# COMPACT_ATOMS: atom_id res chain seq x y z
N ASP A 1 21.63 -23.50 -30.32
CA ASP A 1 21.98 -22.22 -29.70
C ASP A 1 21.58 -22.23 -28.25
N LEU A 2 22.48 -21.81 -27.34
CA LEU A 2 22.15 -21.63 -25.94
C LEU A 2 21.14 -20.48 -25.86
N GLU A 3 19.86 -20.79 -25.71
CA GLU A 3 18.84 -19.79 -25.40
C GLU A 3 19.32 -18.97 -24.21
N SER A 4 19.58 -17.69 -24.47
CA SER A 4 19.95 -16.72 -23.44
C SER A 4 18.77 -16.58 -22.49
N LYS A 5 18.79 -17.32 -21.37
CA LYS A 5 17.82 -17.17 -20.28
C LYS A 5 17.89 -15.72 -19.77
N ARG A 6 16.83 -14.94 -20.02
CA ARG A 6 16.70 -13.57 -19.53
C ARG A 6 15.90 -13.58 -18.23
N PHE A 7 16.30 -12.75 -17.27
CA PHE A 7 15.60 -12.59 -16.00
C PHE A 7 15.01 -11.18 -15.88
N ASN A 8 14.00 -11.02 -15.02
CA ASN A 8 13.37 -9.72 -14.76
C ASN A 8 14.21 -8.78 -13.88
N THR A 9 15.54 -8.88 -13.89
CA THR A 9 16.43 -8.06 -13.04
C THR A 9 16.30 -6.56 -13.31
N GLU A 10 15.81 -6.16 -14.47
CA GLU A 10 15.53 -4.75 -14.82
C GLU A 10 14.33 -4.18 -14.04
N GLU A 11 13.41 -5.03 -13.57
CA GLU A 11 12.26 -4.64 -12.74
C GLU A 11 12.63 -4.48 -11.26
N PHE A 12 13.88 -4.82 -10.90
CA PHE A 12 14.38 -4.71 -9.53
C PHE A 12 14.66 -3.25 -9.17
N PHE A 13 14.04 -2.77 -8.10
CA PHE A 13 14.36 -1.48 -7.48
C PHE A 13 15.03 -1.70 -6.13
N ALA A 14 16.15 -1.00 -5.92
CA ALA A 14 16.90 -1.07 -4.66
C ALA A 14 16.10 -0.55 -3.47
N SER A 15 15.29 0.49 -3.69
CA SER A 15 14.46 1.10 -2.67
C SER A 15 13.11 1.52 -3.23
N ARG A 16 12.09 1.43 -2.39
CA ARG A 16 10.74 1.93 -2.69
C ARG A 16 10.23 2.77 -1.53
N THR A 17 9.66 3.92 -1.84
CA THR A 17 8.96 4.77 -0.86
C THR A 17 7.49 4.84 -1.22
N VAL A 18 6.63 4.57 -0.25
CA VAL A 18 5.19 4.84 -0.32
C VAL A 18 4.91 5.99 0.62
N SER A 19 4.36 7.09 0.11
CA SER A 19 4.09 8.28 0.92
C SER A 19 2.75 8.93 0.59
N PHE A 20 2.06 9.34 1.63
CA PHE A 20 0.89 10.21 1.57
C PHE A 20 1.32 11.68 1.50
N ALA A 21 0.47 12.51 0.88
CA ALA A 21 0.65 13.95 0.87
C ALA A 21 0.39 14.55 2.26
N THR A 22 1.06 15.66 2.57
CA THR A 22 0.75 16.49 3.74
C THR A 22 -0.09 17.69 3.32
N ASP A 23 -0.99 18.13 4.20
CA ASP A 23 -1.84 19.29 3.97
C ASP A 23 -1.23 20.52 4.66
N SER A 24 -0.78 21.51 3.90
CA SER A 24 -0.05 22.67 4.43
C SER A 24 -0.89 23.57 5.34
N VAL A 25 -2.22 23.52 5.23
CA VAL A 25 -3.13 24.26 6.11
C VAL A 25 -3.55 23.46 7.35
N ASP A 26 -3.18 22.18 7.42
CA ASP A 26 -3.51 21.32 8.56
C ASP A 26 -2.26 20.73 9.22
N TRP A 27 -1.81 21.42 10.27
CA TRP A 27 -0.63 21.07 11.06
C TRP A 27 -0.63 19.62 11.56
N TRP A 28 -1.78 19.02 11.82
CA TRP A 28 -1.84 17.64 12.30
C TRP A 28 -1.34 16.62 11.27
N THR A 29 -1.42 16.92 9.98
CA THR A 29 -0.87 16.04 8.93
C THR A 29 0.66 16.04 8.89
N ILE A 30 1.27 17.06 9.50
CA ILE A 30 2.72 17.22 9.63
C ILE A 30 3.19 16.69 11.00
N ASP A 31 2.47 17.05 12.07
CA ASP A 31 2.80 16.68 13.45
C ASP A 31 2.69 15.18 13.71
N ASN A 32 1.64 14.53 13.20
CA ASN A 32 1.48 13.07 13.30
C ASN A 32 1.84 12.41 11.97
N TYR A 33 3.13 12.20 11.77
CA TYR A 33 3.69 11.65 10.54
C TYR A 33 3.75 10.11 10.51
N LYS A 34 3.51 9.46 11.66
CA LYS A 34 3.44 8.00 11.77
C LYS A 34 2.49 7.35 10.76
N GLY A 35 3.00 6.46 9.93
CA GLY A 35 2.24 5.76 8.90
C GLY A 35 1.92 6.60 7.65
N THR A 36 2.37 7.85 7.59
CA THR A 36 2.25 8.72 6.40
C THR A 36 3.28 8.35 5.34
N SER A 37 4.45 7.84 5.73
CA SER A 37 5.49 7.39 4.82
C SER A 37 6.01 6.02 5.24
N TYR A 38 6.46 5.22 4.26
CA TYR A 38 7.05 3.91 4.48
C TYR A 38 8.09 3.64 3.41
N VAL A 39 9.32 3.35 3.84
CA VAL A 39 10.45 3.08 2.94
C VAL A 39 10.88 1.64 3.10
N VAL A 40 11.04 0.95 1.98
CA VAL A 40 11.57 -0.41 1.91
C VAL A 40 12.85 -0.38 1.11
N THR A 41 13.94 -0.87 1.70
CA THR A 41 15.26 -0.94 1.05
C THR A 41 15.71 -2.39 1.02
N THR A 42 16.00 -2.89 -0.17
CA THR A 42 16.51 -4.26 -0.36
C THR A 42 18.04 -4.26 -0.27
N LYS A 43 18.60 -5.21 0.48
CA LYS A 43 20.05 -5.40 0.69
C LYS A 43 20.45 -6.86 0.51
N GLU A 44 21.73 -7.12 0.31
CA GLU A 44 22.29 -8.48 0.26
C GLU A 44 22.59 -8.99 1.67
N VAL A 45 22.32 -10.27 1.93
CA VAL A 45 22.58 -10.89 3.24
C VAL A 45 24.07 -11.21 3.40
N ALA A 46 24.70 -11.84 2.41
CA ALA A 46 26.13 -12.10 2.35
C ALA A 46 26.81 -11.11 1.41
N ALA A 47 27.44 -10.08 1.97
CA ALA A 47 28.20 -9.09 1.21
C ALA A 47 29.60 -9.63 0.89
N GLY A 48 29.80 -10.15 -0.33
CA GLY A 48 31.13 -10.54 -0.82
C GLY A 48 32.03 -9.35 -1.18
N ASP A 49 31.45 -8.17 -1.44
CA ASP A 49 32.15 -6.89 -1.67
C ASP A 49 31.12 -5.74 -1.73
N ALA A 50 31.26 -4.67 -0.95
CA ALA A 50 30.28 -3.58 -0.93
C ALA A 50 30.26 -2.77 -2.25
N ASP A 51 31.39 -2.73 -2.95
CA ASP A 51 31.57 -2.00 -4.22
C ASP A 51 30.98 -2.73 -5.44
N LYS A 52 30.60 -4.00 -5.27
CA LYS A 52 29.93 -4.81 -6.32
C LYS A 52 28.40 -4.78 -6.20
N ARG A 53 27.84 -3.96 -5.30
CA ARG A 53 26.40 -3.76 -5.19
C ARG A 53 25.89 -2.98 -6.40
N LEU A 54 25.37 -3.72 -7.38
CA LEU A 54 24.80 -3.15 -8.61
C LEU A 54 23.31 -2.78 -8.45
N PHE A 55 22.80 -2.72 -7.22
CA PHE A 55 21.44 -2.27 -6.96
C PHE A 55 21.27 -0.82 -7.38
N LYS A 56 20.41 -0.60 -8.37
CA LYS A 56 20.08 0.71 -8.89
C LYS A 56 18.57 0.91 -8.85
N GLY A 57 18.17 2.18 -8.87
CA GLY A 57 16.77 2.56 -8.96
C GLY A 57 16.13 2.82 -7.60
N HIS A 58 15.24 3.80 -7.61
CA HIS A 58 14.34 4.15 -6.54
C HIS A 58 12.95 4.32 -7.15
N ASP A 59 11.95 3.69 -6.54
CA ASP A 59 10.56 3.80 -6.95
C ASP A 59 9.77 4.58 -5.89
N THR A 60 9.05 5.62 -6.31
CA THR A 60 8.27 6.45 -5.40
C THR A 60 6.79 6.37 -5.76
N ILE A 61 5.99 5.91 -4.80
CA ILE A 61 4.54 5.85 -4.91
C ILE A 61 3.98 6.97 -4.05
N ASN A 62 3.58 8.04 -4.71
CA ASN A 62 2.94 9.18 -4.07
C ASN A 62 1.43 9.03 -4.11
N ILE A 63 0.82 8.96 -2.93
CA ILE A 63 -0.62 8.96 -2.76
C ILE A 63 -1.05 10.42 -2.56
N PRO A 64 -1.80 11.03 -3.49
CA PRO A 64 -2.14 12.46 -3.47
C PRO A 64 -3.26 12.79 -2.49
N LEU A 65 -3.32 12.07 -1.37
CA LEU A 65 -4.29 12.23 -0.30
C LEU A 65 -3.53 12.44 1.01
N ALA A 66 -4.09 13.25 1.91
CA ALA A 66 -3.56 13.38 3.26
C ALA A 66 -4.19 12.37 4.21
N LEU A 67 -3.42 11.84 5.15
CA LEU A 67 -3.93 10.85 6.09
C LEU A 67 -4.63 11.53 7.27
N ALA A 68 -5.87 11.11 7.54
CA ALA A 68 -6.68 11.68 8.59
C ALA A 68 -6.16 11.36 9.99
N ASN A 69 -6.21 12.37 10.87
CA ASN A 69 -5.88 12.22 12.27
C ASN A 69 -7.12 12.05 13.13
N ARG A 70 -7.06 11.07 14.04
CA ARG A 70 -8.10 10.85 15.04
C ARG A 70 -7.91 11.80 16.21
N LYS A 71 -9.02 12.33 16.73
CA LYS A 71 -9.02 13.05 18.00
C LYS A 71 -9.02 12.06 19.18
N GLU A 72 -7.85 11.87 19.78
CA GLU A 72 -7.64 10.94 20.91
C GLU A 72 -8.25 11.43 22.23
N GLY A 73 -8.30 12.74 22.44
CA GLY A 73 -8.79 13.34 23.69
C GLY A 73 -9.32 14.75 23.50
N LEU A 74 -9.94 15.26 24.56
CA LEU A 74 -10.37 16.65 24.65
C LEU A 74 -9.16 17.54 24.91
N ASN A 75 -9.10 18.70 24.26
CA ASN A 75 -8.09 19.70 24.60
C ASN A 75 -8.43 20.39 25.95
N ALA A 76 -7.53 21.23 26.46
CA ALA A 76 -7.71 21.88 27.76
C ALA A 76 -9.01 22.70 27.84
N VAL A 77 -9.35 23.42 26.76
CA VAL A 77 -10.57 24.22 26.68
C VAL A 77 -11.81 23.33 26.69
N GLU A 78 -11.82 22.25 25.91
CA GLU A 78 -12.93 21.29 25.89
C GLU A 78 -13.10 20.55 27.21
N THR A 79 -12.00 20.30 27.92
CA THR A 79 -12.05 19.70 29.26
C THR A 79 -12.69 20.68 30.26
N ALA A 80 -12.34 21.96 30.19
CA ALA A 80 -12.98 23.00 31.00
C ALA A 80 -14.47 23.17 30.64
N VAL A 81 -14.81 23.18 29.35
CA VAL A 81 -16.20 23.23 28.87
C VAL A 81 -16.97 22.01 29.32
N LYS A 82 -16.37 20.81 29.29
CA LYS A 82 -16.99 19.59 29.81
C LYS A 82 -17.30 19.71 31.30
N ALA A 83 -16.39 20.28 32.09
CA ALA A 83 -16.61 20.48 33.53
C ALA A 83 -17.74 21.47 33.83
N VAL A 84 -17.83 22.56 33.07
CA VAL A 84 -18.95 23.51 33.18
C VAL A 84 -20.26 22.87 32.71
N ALA A 85 -20.21 22.11 31.60
CA ALA A 85 -21.35 21.41 31.04
C ALA A 85 -21.87 20.33 31.99
N SER A 86 -21.01 19.60 32.70
CA SER A 86 -21.46 18.62 33.69
C SER A 86 -22.16 19.28 34.87
N VAL A 87 -21.64 20.41 35.37
CA VAL A 87 -22.31 21.16 36.44
C VAL A 87 -23.67 21.70 35.97
N ALA A 88 -23.76 22.19 34.73
CA ALA A 88 -25.03 22.63 34.16
C ALA A 88 -26.02 21.47 33.97
N ASP A 89 -25.53 20.31 33.50
CA ASP A 89 -26.34 19.10 33.37
C ASP A 89 -26.90 18.66 34.74
N ASP A 90 -26.09 18.69 35.80
CA ASP A 90 -26.49 18.35 37.16
C ASP A 90 -27.60 19.28 37.67
N VAL A 91 -27.45 20.60 37.47
CA VAL A 91 -28.47 21.59 37.86
C VAL A 91 -29.76 21.38 37.07
N ILE A 92 -29.68 21.21 35.74
CA ILE A 92 -30.87 21.05 34.89
C ILE A 92 -31.61 19.75 35.22
N ASN A 93 -30.87 18.66 35.44
CA ASN A 93 -31.44 17.36 35.77
C ASN A 93 -32.04 17.36 37.20
N PHE A 94 -31.44 18.10 38.14
CA PHE A 94 -31.99 18.30 39.49
C PHE A 94 -33.35 19.01 39.46
N PHE A 95 -33.55 19.97 38.55
CA PHE A 95 -34.83 20.66 38.34
C PHE A 95 -35.79 19.94 37.37
N GLY A 96 -35.54 18.66 37.05
CA GLY A 96 -36.45 17.83 36.25
C GLY A 96 -36.29 17.93 34.73
N GLY A 97 -35.24 18.58 34.24
CA GLY A 97 -34.84 18.54 32.83
C GLY A 97 -34.08 17.27 32.45
N ASN A 98 -33.75 17.12 31.16
CA ASN A 98 -32.90 16.04 30.64
C ASN A 98 -31.78 16.63 29.77
N SER A 99 -30.71 17.09 30.43
CA SER A 99 -29.54 17.69 29.78
C SER A 99 -28.37 16.71 29.73
N ARG A 100 -27.69 16.70 28.57
CA ARG A 100 -26.54 15.83 28.24
C ARG A 100 -25.48 16.61 27.45
N LEU A 101 -25.13 17.79 27.95
CA LEU A 101 -24.14 18.67 27.32
C LEU A 101 -22.72 18.10 27.45
N ALA A 102 -22.38 17.51 28.59
CA ALA A 102 -21.08 16.86 28.81
C ALA A 102 -20.86 15.67 27.85
N ASP A 103 -21.92 14.93 27.53
CA ASP A 103 -21.89 13.84 26.56
C ASP A 103 -21.64 14.35 25.13
N LYS A 104 -22.24 15.48 24.75
CA LYS A 104 -21.99 16.12 23.44
C LYS A 104 -20.52 16.54 23.28
N VAL A 105 -19.88 17.00 24.36
CA VAL A 105 -18.44 17.33 24.33
C VAL A 105 -17.60 16.06 24.21
N THR A 106 -17.92 15.02 24.97
CA THR A 106 -17.20 13.73 24.92
C THR A 106 -17.38 13.01 23.58
N ALA A 107 -18.53 13.20 22.91
CA ALA A 107 -18.82 12.65 21.60
C ALA A 107 -17.83 13.11 20.51
N ARG A 108 -17.11 14.21 20.73
CA ARG A 108 -16.06 14.71 19.83
C ARG A 108 -14.81 13.81 19.75
N VAL A 109 -14.60 12.94 20.73
CA VAL A 109 -13.52 11.94 20.68
C VAL A 109 -13.81 10.94 19.57
N GLY A 110 -12.79 10.66 18.76
CA GLY A 110 -12.90 9.83 17.56
C GLY A 110 -13.33 10.56 16.29
N MET A 111 -13.53 11.89 16.34
CA MET A 111 -13.73 12.68 15.11
C MET A 111 -12.40 13.02 14.44
N LEU A 112 -12.47 13.55 13.21
CA LEU A 112 -11.32 14.09 12.50
C LEU A 112 -10.72 15.26 13.29
N LYS A 113 -9.42 15.19 13.53
CA LYS A 113 -8.63 16.26 14.12
C LYS A 113 -8.09 17.14 13.00
N THR A 114 -8.55 18.37 12.95
CA THR A 114 -8.12 19.37 11.97
C THR A 114 -7.69 20.64 12.69
N SER A 115 -6.75 21.36 12.07
CA SER A 115 -6.31 22.68 12.54
C SER A 115 -7.23 23.78 12.03
N ASP A 116 -7.82 23.57 10.84
CA ASP A 116 -8.73 24.49 10.17
C ASP A 116 -9.89 23.68 9.52
N ASN A 117 -10.96 24.38 9.16
CA ASN A 117 -12.10 23.85 8.41
C ASN A 117 -11.85 23.83 6.90
N VAL A 118 -10.78 24.49 6.43
CA VAL A 118 -10.35 24.47 5.03
C VAL A 118 -9.26 23.42 4.85
N HIS A 119 -9.30 22.71 3.72
CA HIS A 119 -8.32 21.69 3.36
C HIS A 119 -7.82 21.97 1.94
N THR A 120 -6.51 21.95 1.75
CA THR A 120 -5.91 22.10 0.41
C THR A 120 -5.80 20.75 -0.29
N VAL A 121 -5.65 19.67 0.48
CA VAL A 121 -5.55 18.30 -0.02
C VAL A 121 -6.70 17.45 0.52
N PRO A 122 -7.37 16.62 -0.30
CA PRO A 122 -8.38 15.69 0.17
C PRO A 122 -7.80 14.70 1.19
N LYS A 123 -8.58 14.38 2.24
CA LYS A 123 -8.15 13.52 3.34
C LYS A 123 -8.76 12.12 3.24
N LEU A 124 -7.93 11.10 3.39
CA LEU A 124 -8.36 9.71 3.49
C LEU A 124 -8.79 9.41 4.93
N VAL A 125 -10.07 9.07 5.12
CA VAL A 125 -10.67 8.81 6.43
C VAL A 125 -11.26 7.41 6.46
N TYR A 126 -10.81 6.60 7.42
CA TYR A 126 -11.49 5.35 7.76
C TYR A 126 -12.53 5.58 8.83
N MET A 127 -13.79 5.19 8.57
CA MET A 127 -14.90 5.41 9.48
C MET A 127 -15.62 4.12 9.81
N VAL A 128 -15.95 3.95 11.08
CA VAL A 128 -16.82 2.89 11.61
C VAL A 128 -17.81 3.55 12.56
N GLY A 129 -19.10 3.40 12.31
CA GLY A 129 -20.15 4.02 13.15
C GLY A 129 -20.08 5.56 13.20
N GLY A 130 -19.61 6.19 12.12
CA GLY A 130 -19.49 7.66 12.04
C GLY A 130 -18.28 8.26 12.78
N LYS A 131 -17.36 7.42 13.27
CA LYS A 131 -16.12 7.85 13.94
C LYS A 131 -14.91 7.17 13.32
N ILE A 132 -13.75 7.80 13.51
CA ILE A 132 -12.45 7.22 13.20
C ILE A 132 -12.10 6.23 14.32
N PRO A 133 -11.93 4.94 14.01
CA PRO A 133 -11.53 3.96 15.02
C PRO A 133 -10.07 4.17 15.43
N SER A 134 -9.70 3.72 16.63
CA SER A 134 -8.34 3.91 17.18
C SER A 134 -7.25 3.19 16.39
N ASN A 135 -7.59 2.10 15.68
CA ASN A 135 -6.68 1.34 14.83
C ASN A 135 -6.63 1.86 13.38
N ASN A 136 -7.12 3.07 13.09
CA ASN A 136 -7.19 3.58 11.72
C ASN A 136 -5.82 3.60 11.02
N ARG A 137 -4.73 3.91 11.74
CA ARG A 137 -3.36 3.93 11.21
C ARG A 137 -2.79 2.52 10.98
N GLU A 138 -3.33 1.49 11.61
CA GLU A 138 -2.95 0.10 11.33
C GLU A 138 -3.59 -0.40 10.03
N VAL A 139 -4.79 0.09 9.72
CA VAL A 139 -5.54 -0.28 8.51
C VAL A 139 -5.14 0.58 7.31
N PHE A 140 -5.08 1.90 7.49
CA PHE A 140 -4.76 2.87 6.46
C PHE A 140 -3.47 3.62 6.82
N SER A 141 -2.34 2.94 6.62
CA SER A 141 -1.00 3.54 6.61
C SER A 141 -0.25 3.12 5.36
N ALA A 142 0.81 3.85 5.03
CA ALA A 142 1.69 3.53 3.91
C ALA A 142 2.28 2.11 4.08
N LYS A 143 2.60 1.74 5.33
CA LYS A 143 3.01 0.38 5.70
C LYS A 143 1.95 -0.66 5.44
N SER A 144 0.71 -0.43 5.88
CA SER A 144 -0.39 -1.37 5.66
C SER A 144 -0.69 -1.55 4.18
N LEU A 145 -0.71 -0.47 3.41
CA LEU A 145 -0.87 -0.51 1.96
C LEU A 145 0.27 -1.27 1.28
N TYR A 146 1.51 -1.07 1.73
CA TYR A 146 2.64 -1.82 1.22
C TYR A 146 2.50 -3.32 1.45
N ASN A 147 2.31 -3.70 2.72
CA ASN A 147 2.30 -5.10 3.14
C ASN A 147 1.14 -5.89 2.53
N ASN A 148 0.00 -5.24 2.26
CA ASN A 148 -1.20 -5.91 1.79
C ASN A 148 -1.40 -5.85 0.27
N TYR A 149 -0.89 -4.82 -0.42
CA TYR A 149 -1.28 -4.55 -1.81
C TYR A 149 -0.14 -4.13 -2.75
N ILE A 150 0.90 -3.44 -2.29
CA ILE A 150 1.93 -2.85 -3.18
C ILE A 150 3.19 -3.72 -3.25
N ASN A 151 3.35 -4.69 -2.35
CA ASN A 151 4.53 -5.56 -2.28
C ASN A 151 4.66 -6.56 -3.45
N GLU A 152 3.74 -6.58 -4.42
CA GLU A 152 3.78 -7.48 -5.59
C GLU A 152 5.09 -7.38 -6.39
N LYS A 153 5.68 -6.18 -6.45
CA LYS A 153 6.92 -5.93 -7.18
C LYS A 153 8.18 -6.24 -6.36
N SER A 154 8.04 -6.67 -5.11
CA SER A 154 9.20 -7.01 -4.27
C SER A 154 9.79 -8.36 -4.65
N PHE A 155 11.13 -8.39 -4.72
CA PHE A 155 11.89 -9.60 -5.03
C PHE A 155 12.12 -10.48 -3.81
N VAL A 156 11.76 -10.01 -2.61
CA VAL A 156 11.91 -10.70 -1.32
C VAL A 156 10.54 -11.07 -0.74
N ALA A 157 9.59 -10.13 -0.75
CA ALA A 157 8.25 -10.36 -0.24
C ALA A 157 7.51 -11.46 -1.02
N ASN A 158 6.44 -11.98 -0.42
CA ASN A 158 5.61 -13.04 -1.02
C ASN A 158 6.44 -14.30 -1.38
N ASN A 159 7.42 -14.63 -0.53
CA ASN A 159 8.38 -15.73 -0.73
C ASN A 159 9.12 -15.62 -2.08
N PHE A 160 9.83 -14.49 -2.26
CA PHE A 160 10.56 -14.18 -3.50
C PHE A 160 9.63 -14.16 -4.73
N GLY A 161 8.44 -13.56 -4.56
CA GLY A 161 7.34 -13.65 -5.51
C GLY A 161 7.64 -13.05 -6.88
N ASN A 162 8.40 -11.94 -6.93
CA ASN A 162 8.67 -11.19 -8.15
C ASN A 162 9.99 -11.59 -8.85
N GLN A 163 10.35 -12.87 -8.85
CA GLN A 163 11.50 -13.38 -9.58
C GLN A 163 11.04 -14.28 -10.72
N TYR A 164 11.36 -13.86 -11.95
CA TYR A 164 10.87 -14.51 -13.16
C TYR A 164 11.97 -14.71 -14.20
N GLU A 165 11.87 -15.82 -14.92
CA GLU A 165 12.50 -16.07 -16.21
C GLU A 165 11.60 -15.49 -17.31
N LEU A 166 12.17 -14.66 -18.19
CA LEU A 166 11.46 -13.97 -19.26
C LEU A 166 11.64 -14.73 -20.58
N HIS A 167 10.53 -14.92 -21.28
CA HIS A 167 10.49 -15.54 -22.60
C HIS A 167 9.83 -14.55 -23.57
N ASP A 168 10.66 -13.91 -24.38
CA ASP A 168 10.25 -12.88 -25.33
C ASP A 168 10.11 -13.43 -26.75
N SER A 169 9.10 -12.95 -27.48
CA SER A 169 8.80 -13.27 -28.89
C SER A 169 8.76 -14.76 -29.20
N VAL A 170 8.18 -15.56 -28.30
CA VAL A 170 8.01 -17.00 -28.52
C VAL A 170 6.97 -17.22 -29.61
N SER A 171 7.39 -17.83 -30.72
CA SER A 171 6.57 -18.11 -31.89
C SER A 171 7.14 -19.30 -32.68
N PRO A 172 6.31 -20.21 -33.22
CA PRO A 172 4.86 -20.22 -33.14
C PRO A 172 4.35 -20.94 -31.88
N VAL A 173 3.44 -20.31 -31.15
CA VAL A 173 2.67 -20.98 -30.08
C VAL A 173 1.31 -21.38 -30.65
N PRO A 174 0.92 -22.67 -30.64
CA PRO A 174 -0.43 -23.09 -31.04
C PRO A 174 -1.47 -22.31 -30.24
N PHE A 175 -2.29 -21.52 -30.93
CA PHE A 175 -3.20 -20.58 -30.29
C PHE A 175 -4.49 -20.42 -31.08
N GLY A 176 -5.58 -20.88 -30.49
CA GLY A 176 -6.93 -20.80 -31.05
C GLY A 176 -7.87 -19.92 -30.22
N PHE A 177 -9.15 -19.95 -30.57
CA PHE A 177 -10.19 -19.17 -29.91
C PHE A 177 -10.41 -19.58 -28.44
N GLU A 178 -10.30 -20.88 -28.12
CA GLU A 178 -10.40 -21.36 -26.73
C GLU A 178 -9.32 -20.74 -25.84
N ASN A 179 -8.06 -20.77 -26.29
CA ASN A 179 -6.93 -20.15 -25.60
C ASN A 179 -7.12 -18.64 -25.41
N PHE A 180 -7.76 -17.97 -26.37
CA PHE A 180 -8.12 -16.55 -26.22
C PHE A 180 -9.14 -16.31 -25.10
N LEU A 181 -10.17 -17.15 -25.00
CA LEU A 181 -11.16 -17.06 -23.91
C LEU A 181 -10.54 -17.35 -22.54
N GLU A 182 -9.61 -18.29 -22.48
CA GLU A 182 -8.84 -18.59 -21.26
C GLU A 182 -8.01 -17.37 -20.83
N LEU A 183 -7.25 -16.77 -21.75
CA LEU A 183 -6.46 -15.55 -21.46
C LEU A 183 -7.33 -14.35 -21.08
N ASN A 184 -8.54 -14.26 -21.60
CA ASN A 184 -9.49 -13.22 -21.22
C ASN A 184 -10.00 -13.40 -19.77
N THR A 185 -9.91 -14.61 -19.22
CA THR A 185 -10.32 -14.92 -17.84
C THR A 185 -9.14 -14.84 -16.87
N SER A 186 -7.97 -15.32 -17.27
CA SER A 186 -6.75 -15.32 -16.48
C SER A 186 -5.53 -15.33 -17.39
N ASN A 187 -4.54 -14.48 -17.11
CA ASN A 187 -3.26 -14.52 -17.80
C ASN A 187 -2.24 -15.46 -17.14
N VAL A 188 -2.64 -16.27 -16.17
CA VAL A 188 -1.79 -17.22 -15.45
C VAL A 188 -2.01 -18.63 -15.96
N PHE A 189 -0.93 -19.38 -16.17
CA PHE A 189 -0.95 -20.77 -16.63
C PHE A 189 0.06 -21.63 -15.85
N GLN A 190 -0.06 -22.95 -15.92
CA GLN A 190 0.93 -23.90 -15.40
C GLN A 190 1.72 -24.51 -16.56
N THR A 191 3.02 -24.64 -16.39
CA THR A 191 3.91 -25.33 -17.33
C THR A 191 3.93 -26.83 -17.05
N TRP A 192 4.50 -27.60 -17.96
CA TRP A 192 4.63 -29.07 -17.86
C TRP A 192 5.50 -29.54 -16.68
N ASP A 193 6.28 -28.65 -16.07
CA ASP A 193 7.12 -28.88 -14.90
C ASP A 193 6.55 -28.26 -13.61
N ASP A 194 5.23 -28.05 -13.56
CA ASP A 194 4.48 -27.49 -12.41
C ASP A 194 4.96 -26.10 -11.97
N ARG A 195 5.60 -25.33 -12.87
CA ARG A 195 5.91 -23.92 -12.63
C ARG A 195 4.75 -23.05 -13.09
N THR A 196 4.52 -21.98 -12.33
CA THR A 196 3.50 -20.99 -12.67
C THR A 196 4.06 -19.96 -13.63
N GLY A 197 3.42 -19.82 -14.79
CA GLY A 197 3.70 -18.82 -15.81
C GLY A 197 2.63 -17.73 -15.87
N LYS A 198 2.99 -16.57 -16.41
CA LYS A 198 2.08 -15.47 -16.68
C LYS A 198 2.35 -14.90 -18.08
N VAL A 199 1.30 -14.73 -18.86
CA VAL A 199 1.36 -14.07 -20.18
C VAL A 199 1.35 -12.56 -19.98
N ASP A 200 2.35 -11.90 -20.57
CA ASP A 200 2.51 -10.45 -20.52
C ASP A 200 1.88 -9.77 -21.72
N SER A 201 2.08 -10.35 -22.90
CA SER A 201 1.46 -9.89 -24.14
C SER A 201 1.42 -11.01 -25.17
N PHE A 202 0.45 -10.97 -26.06
CA PHE A 202 0.39 -11.89 -27.19
C PHE A 202 -0.14 -11.19 -28.43
N LYS A 203 0.22 -11.74 -29.60
CA LYS A 203 -0.26 -11.35 -30.91
C LYS A 203 -0.79 -12.58 -31.62
N TRP A 204 -2.11 -12.71 -31.69
CA TRP A 204 -2.77 -13.85 -32.32
C TRP A 204 -2.90 -13.65 -33.84
N ASN A 205 -2.42 -14.63 -34.60
CA ASN A 205 -2.68 -14.73 -36.03
C ASN A 205 -3.86 -15.70 -36.28
N MET A 206 -5.07 -15.15 -36.32
CA MET A 206 -6.32 -15.91 -36.49
C MET A 206 -6.35 -16.75 -37.78
N GLY A 207 -5.63 -16.35 -38.82
CA GLY A 207 -5.63 -17.07 -40.09
C GLY A 207 -4.76 -18.33 -40.11
N ARG A 208 -3.97 -18.58 -39.05
CA ARG A 208 -2.97 -19.65 -39.01
C ARG A 208 -2.91 -20.39 -37.67
N ASP A 209 -3.86 -20.16 -36.76
CA ASP A 209 -3.98 -20.78 -35.43
C ASP A 209 -2.69 -20.76 -34.59
N PHE A 210 -1.93 -19.67 -34.68
CA PHE A 210 -0.75 -19.44 -33.83
C PHE A 210 -0.72 -18.03 -33.26
N ALA A 211 -0.04 -17.88 -32.14
CA ALA A 211 0.31 -16.60 -31.54
C ALA A 211 1.82 -16.46 -31.39
N GLU A 212 2.27 -15.21 -31.42
CA GLU A 212 3.55 -14.79 -30.85
C GLU A 212 3.27 -14.30 -29.43
N MET A 213 4.02 -14.78 -28.44
CA MET A 213 3.74 -14.50 -27.01
C MET A 213 5.00 -14.07 -26.27
N ASN A 214 4.83 -13.10 -25.38
CA ASN A 214 5.76 -12.79 -24.30
C ASN A 214 5.16 -13.31 -23.00
N PHE A 215 5.90 -14.13 -22.28
CA PHE A 215 5.47 -14.66 -21.00
C PHE A 215 6.64 -14.78 -20.04
N ARG A 216 6.30 -14.86 -18.76
CA ARG A 216 7.25 -14.99 -17.66
C ARG A 216 6.95 -16.25 -16.86
N ILE A 217 7.97 -17.03 -16.51
CA ILE A 217 7.84 -18.22 -15.67
C ILE A 217 8.45 -17.91 -14.31
N LYS A 218 7.73 -18.23 -13.23
CA LYS A 218 8.24 -18.02 -11.87
C LYS A 218 9.50 -18.85 -11.65
N ASN A 219 10.60 -18.18 -11.33
CA ASN A 219 11.89 -18.81 -11.10
C ASN A 219 12.69 -18.01 -10.07
N ILE A 220 12.92 -18.60 -8.90
CA ILE A 220 13.68 -17.95 -7.82
C ILE A 220 15.17 -18.18 -8.08
N TYR A 221 15.85 -17.18 -8.63
CA TYR A 221 17.27 -17.25 -8.95
C TYR A 221 18.18 -16.69 -7.85
N THR A 222 17.65 -15.93 -6.87
CA THR A 222 18.41 -15.51 -5.69
C THR A 222 17.57 -15.49 -4.42
N LYS A 223 18.16 -15.96 -3.33
CA LYS A 223 17.63 -15.84 -1.96
C LYS A 223 18.53 -14.99 -1.06
N ASN A 224 19.61 -14.43 -1.60
CA ASN A 224 20.58 -13.62 -0.86
C ASN A 224 20.11 -12.15 -0.74
N LEU A 225 18.83 -11.93 -0.50
CA LEU A 225 18.21 -10.62 -0.43
C LEU A 225 17.38 -10.50 0.85
N GLU A 226 17.49 -9.37 1.52
CA GLU A 226 16.69 -8.98 2.68
C GLU A 226 16.09 -7.59 2.50
N GLU A 227 14.91 -7.35 3.06
CA GLU A 227 14.27 -6.03 3.07
C GLU A 227 14.42 -5.39 4.45
N VAL A 228 14.96 -4.18 4.46
CA VAL A 228 14.99 -3.31 5.64
C VAL A 228 13.93 -2.24 5.47
N THR A 229 13.07 -2.10 6.47
CA THR A 229 11.92 -1.19 6.42
C THR A 229 12.12 -0.03 7.40
N VAL A 230 11.69 1.16 7.00
CA VAL A 230 11.76 2.38 7.81
C VAL A 230 10.40 3.07 7.76
N GLU A 231 9.85 3.32 8.94
CA GLU A 231 8.63 4.09 9.16
C GLU A 231 9.01 5.28 10.07
N PRO A 232 8.83 6.52 9.61
CA PRO A 232 9.04 7.69 10.45
C PRO A 232 7.97 7.75 11.55
N GLU A 233 8.38 8.19 12.73
CA GLU A 233 7.51 8.40 13.90
C GLU A 233 6.91 9.81 13.90
#